data_AF-Q0ZBE4-F1
#
_entry.id   AF-Q0ZBE4-F1
#
_cell.length_a   1.000
_cell.length_b   1.000
_cell.length_c   1.000
_cell.angle_alpha   90.00
_cell.angle_beta   90.00
_cell.angle_gamma   90.00
#
_symmetry.space_group_name_H-M   'P 1'
#
loop_
_entity.id
_entity.type
_entity.pdbx_description
1 polymer ?
#
loop_
_entity_poly.entity_id
_entity_poly.type
_entity_poly.pdbx_seq_one_letter_code
_entity_poly.pdbx_strand_id
1 'polypeptide(L)' 'EQIRFNSTVGKYVGYTELGLKNAEAWNKGSDLARELGELERFCKPSADIDY' A
#
# COMPACT_ATOMS: atom_id res chain seq x y z
N GLU A 1 12.07 8.13 3.29
CA GLU A 1 11.24 7.13 2.58
C GLU A 1 10.75 7.73 1.27
N GLN A 2 10.89 7.05 0.14
CA GLN A 2 10.54 7.62 -1.19
C GLN A 2 9.19 7.13 -1.71
N ILE A 3 8.74 5.96 -1.26
CA ILE A 3 7.50 5.29 -1.63
C ILE A 3 6.92 4.63 -0.38
N ARG A 4 5.58 4.70 -0.21
CA ARG A 4 4.86 4.06 0.91
C ARG A 4 3.52 3.51 0.45
N PHE A 5 3.08 2.37 0.99
CA PHE A 5 1.70 1.91 0.82
C PHE A 5 0.76 2.73 1.71
N ASN A 6 -0.24 3.37 1.10
CA ASN A 6 -1.28 4.09 1.82
C ASN A 6 -2.51 3.18 1.96
N SER A 7 -2.76 2.69 3.17
CA SER A 7 -3.87 1.77 3.45
C SER A 7 -5.26 2.38 3.27
N THR A 8 -5.40 3.71 3.44
CA THR A 8 -6.67 4.41 3.20
C THR A 8 -7.01 4.46 1.71
N VAL A 9 -6.00 4.65 0.86
CA VAL A 9 -6.19 4.70 -0.60
C VAL A 9 -6.07 3.31 -1.24
N GLY A 10 -5.40 2.37 -0.57
CA GLY A 10 -5.16 1.01 -1.05
C GLY A 10 -4.10 0.93 -2.15
N LYS A 11 -3.08 1.81 -2.14
CA LYS A 11 -2.00 1.81 -3.16
C LYS A 11 -0.70 2.42 -2.69
N TYR A 12 0.39 2.16 -3.41
CA TYR A 12 1.67 2.84 -3.19
C TYR A 12 1.61 4.30 -3.65
N VAL A 13 2.15 5.19 -2.83
CA VAL A 13 2.28 6.63 -3.06
C VAL A 13 3.75 7.01 -3.00
N GLY A 14 4.23 7.71 -4.02
CA GLY A 14 5.57 8.26 -4.08
C GLY A 14 5.61 9.71 -3.59
N TYR A 15 6.65 10.07 -2.83
CA TYR A 15 6.83 11.43 -2.29
C TYR A 15 7.98 12.20 -2.97
N THR A 16 8.70 11.54 -3.87
CA THR A 16 9.75 12.13 -4.72
C THR A 16 9.51 11.68 -6.17
N GLU A 17 10.16 12.32 -7.14
CA GLU A 17 10.03 11.93 -8.55
C GLU A 17 10.40 10.46 -8.81
N LEU A 18 11.48 9.98 -8.17
CA LEU A 18 11.87 8.57 -8.23
C LEU A 18 10.82 7.68 -7.55
N GLY A 19 10.30 8.12 -6.41
CA GLY A 19 9.22 7.45 -5.69
C GLY A 19 7.94 7.31 -6.52
N LEU A 20 7.58 8.32 -7.30
CA LEU A 20 6.41 8.30 -8.18
C LEU A 20 6.54 7.24 -9.27
N LYS A 21 7.71 7.17 -9.94
CA LYS A 21 7.98 6.15 -10.97
C LYS A 21 7.92 4.73 -10.39
N ASN A 22 8.51 4.53 -9.22
CA ASN A 22 8.46 3.24 -8.53
C ASN A 22 7.04 2.89 -8.07
N ALA A 23 6.28 3.87 -7.56
CA ALA A 23 4.91 3.67 -7.13
C ALA A 23 4.00 3.28 -8.30
N GLU A 24 4.18 3.92 -9.46
CA GLU A 24 3.44 3.56 -10.68
C GLU A 24 3.74 2.12 -11.11
N ALA A 25 5.02 1.71 -11.08
CA ALA A 25 5.42 0.35 -11.42
C ALA A 25 4.82 -0.69 -10.44
N TRP A 26 4.91 -0.44 -9.13
CA TRP A 26 4.44 -1.36 -8.10
C TRP A 26 2.90 -1.45 -8.06
N ASN A 27 2.21 -0.34 -8.33
CA ASN A 27 0.74 -0.33 -8.43
C ASN A 27 0.20 -1.10 -9.64
N LYS A 28 1.04 -1.42 -10.64
CA LYS A 28 0.68 -2.27 -11.79
C LYS A 28 1.14 -3.73 -11.60
N GLY A 29 1.91 -4.03 -10.55
CA GLY A 29 2.49 -5.34 -10.28
C GLY A 29 1.67 -6.19 -9.30
N SER A 30 2.11 -7.43 -9.09
CA SER A 30 1.51 -8.35 -8.11
C SER A 30 1.73 -7.93 -6.66
N ASP A 31 2.71 -7.06 -6.39
CA ASP A 31 2.97 -6.51 -5.05
C ASP A 31 1.76 -5.78 -4.47
N LEU A 32 1.05 -5.01 -5.30
CA LEU A 32 -0.15 -4.32 -4.86
C LEU A 32 -1.23 -5.31 -4.40
N ALA A 33 -1.43 -6.39 -5.14
CA ALA A 33 -2.43 -7.41 -4.79
C ALA A 33 -2.06 -8.12 -3.48
N ARG A 34 -0.77 -8.42 -3.25
CA ARG A 34 -0.29 -8.98 -1.99
C ARG A 34 -0.58 -8.03 -0.83
N GLU A 35 -0.24 -6.75 -0.98
CA GLU A 35 -0.39 -5.77 0.10
C GLU A 35 -1.86 -5.46 0.42
N LEU A 36 -2.73 -5.42 -0.60
CA LEU A 36 -4.18 -5.37 -0.41
C LEU A 36 -4.69 -6.62 0.33
N GLY A 37 -4.18 -7.80 0.00
CA GLY A 37 -4.51 -9.04 0.72
C GLY A 37 -4.16 -8.97 2.20
N GLU A 38 -2.96 -8.46 2.53
CA GLU A 38 -2.54 -8.25 3.93
C GLU A 38 -3.39 -7.18 4.64
N LEU A 39 -3.72 -6.08 3.95
CA LEU A 39 -4.59 -5.04 4.47
C LEU A 39 -5.96 -5.59 4.87
N GLU A 40 -6.60 -6.39 4.01
CA GLU A 40 -7.93 -6.96 4.28
C GLU A 40 -7.89 -8.07 5.33
N ARG A 41 -6.89 -8.96 5.28
CA ARG A 41 -6.90 -10.16 6.13
C ARG A 41 -6.32 -9.94 7.53
N PHE A 42 -5.45 -8.95 7.69
CA PHE A 42 -4.72 -8.73 8.93
C PHE A 42 -4.98 -7.33 9.47
N CYS A 43 -4.65 -6.28 8.71
CA CYS A 43 -4.67 -4.92 9.25
C CYS A 43 -6.06 -4.44 9.65
N LYS A 44 -7.09 -4.62 8.79
CA LYS A 44 -8.45 -4.16 9.11
C LYS A 44 -9.06 -4.91 10.29
N PRO A 45 -9.09 -6.26 10.32
CA PRO A 45 -9.63 -6.98 11.47
C PRO A 45 -8.90 -6.64 12.78
N SER A 46 -7.57 -6.45 12.73
CA SER A 46 -6.82 -6.02 13.92
C SER A 46 -7.19 -4.60 14.36
N ALA A 47 -7.30 -3.65 13.42
CA ALA A 47 -7.69 -2.28 13.75
C ALA A 47 -9.12 -2.18 14.32
N ASP A 48 -10.05 -3.03 13.85
CA ASP A 48 -11.42 -3.10 14.37
C ASP A 48 -11.49 -3.67 15.79
N ILE A 49 -10.53 -4.51 16.20
CA ILE A 49 -10.42 -5.03 17.58
C ILE A 49 -9.89 -3.96 18.54
N ASP A 50 -9.00 -3.09 18.05
CA ASP A 50 -8.32 -2.06 18.85
C ASP A 50 -9.15 -0.77 19.01
N TYR A 51 -10.39 -0.72 18.49
CA TYR A 51 -11.29 0.44 18.53
C TYR A 51 -12.52 0.20 19.42
#